data_AF-F5RBX6-F1
#
_entry.id   AF-F5RBX6-F1
#
_cell.length_a   1.000
_cell.length_b   1.000
_cell.length_c   1.000
_cell.angle_alpha   90.00
_cell.angle_beta   90.00
_cell.angle_gamma   90.00
#
_symmetry.space_group_name_H-M   'P 1'
#
loop_
_entity.id
_entity.type
_entity.pdbx_description
1 polymer ?
#
loop_
_entity_poly.entity_id
_entity_poly.type
_entity_poly.pdbx_seq_one_letter_code
_entity_poly.pdbx_strand_id
1 'polypeptide(L)'
;MHINLECVMYVGRGYAGAGGFEAREPYDLVFSVFKVAEGVARVFAAHGELPREAFRQICAELAGKGFHTALIERHGVERALPTGLTPPTGTERHE
;
A
#
# COMPACT_ATOMS: atom_id res chain seq x y z
N MET A 1 10.14 8.86 -26.11
CA MET A 1 9.21 7.91 -25.45
C MET A 1 9.91 7.43 -24.20
N HIS A 2 9.32 7.69 -23.03
CA HIS A 2 9.90 7.30 -21.74
C HIS A 2 8.90 6.34 -21.10
N ILE A 3 9.31 5.08 -20.98
CA ILE A 3 8.49 4.01 -20.39
C ILE A 3 9.04 3.78 -18.98
N ASN A 4 8.18 3.85 -17.98
CA ASN A 4 8.47 3.42 -16.62
C ASN A 4 7.65 2.15 -16.36
N LEU A 5 8.32 1.09 -15.91
CA LEU A 5 7.68 -0.18 -15.59
C LEU A 5 7.80 -0.42 -14.08
N GLU A 6 6.66 -0.66 -13.43
CA GLU A 6 6.62 -0.93 -11.99
C GLU A 6 6.06 -2.34 -11.75
N CYS A 7 6.69 -3.07 -10.82
CA CYS A 7 6.30 -4.43 -10.48
C CYS A 7 5.20 -4.44 -9.41
N VAL A 8 4.05 -5.04 -9.73
CA VAL A 8 2.98 -5.28 -8.76
C VAL A 8 3.42 -6.40 -7.81
N MET A 9 3.52 -6.10 -6.52
CA MET A 9 3.84 -7.12 -5.52
C MET A 9 2.60 -7.77 -4.90
N TYR A 10 1.55 -6.97 -4.66
CA TYR A 10 0.32 -7.46 -4.04
C TYR A 10 -0.90 -6.88 -4.73
N VAL A 11 -1.97 -7.67 -4.75
CA VAL A 11 -3.32 -7.22 -5.08
C VAL A 11 -4.15 -7.32 -3.81
N GLY A 12 -4.66 -6.18 -3.35
CA GLY A 12 -5.58 -6.07 -2.23
C GLY A 12 -7.03 -6.03 -2.70
N ARG A 13 -7.92 -6.67 -1.93
CA ARG A 13 -9.37 -6.62 -2.11
C ARG A 13 -10.01 -6.17 -0.81
N GLY A 14 -10.88 -5.17 -0.89
CA GLY A 14 -11.69 -4.70 0.23
C GLY A 14 -13.11 -5.25 0.15
N TYR A 15 -13.65 -5.66 1.29
CA TYR A 15 -14.97 -6.27 1.43
C TYR A 15 -15.80 -5.46 2.44
N ALA A 16 -17.11 -5.36 2.23
CA ALA A 16 -18.01 -4.68 3.17
C ALA A 16 -18.04 -5.32 4.57
N GLY A 17 -17.95 -6.66 4.63
CA GLY A 17 -18.00 -7.44 5.86
C GLY A 17 -16.66 -8.04 6.26
N ALA A 18 -16.46 -8.26 7.57
CA ALA A 18 -15.36 -9.07 8.07
C ALA A 18 -15.52 -10.52 7.58
N GLY A 19 -14.46 -11.12 7.05
CA GLY A 19 -14.49 -12.50 6.50
C GLY A 19 -15.00 -12.61 5.06
N GLY A 20 -15.23 -11.48 4.36
CA GLY A 20 -15.73 -11.50 2.98
C GLY A 20 -14.79 -12.24 2.00
N PHE A 21 -13.49 -12.28 2.28
CA PHE A 21 -12.53 -13.07 1.50
C PHE A 21 -12.82 -14.57 1.61
N GLU A 22 -12.93 -15.08 2.84
CA GLU A 22 -13.18 -16.49 3.14
C GLU A 22 -14.56 -16.93 2.64
N ALA A 23 -15.56 -16.07 2.79
CA ALA A 23 -16.92 -16.29 2.31
C ALA A 23 -17.09 -16.13 0.79
N ARG A 24 -16.04 -15.70 0.07
CA ARG A 24 -16.05 -15.41 -1.38
C ARG A 24 -17.13 -14.40 -1.79
N GLU A 25 -17.34 -13.40 -0.96
CA GLU A 25 -18.25 -12.30 -1.27
C GLU A 25 -17.71 -11.43 -2.41
N PRO A 26 -18.57 -10.67 -3.09
CA PRO A 26 -18.13 -9.60 -3.97
C PRO A 26 -17.24 -8.62 -3.20
N TYR A 27 -16.14 -8.18 -3.82
CA TYR A 27 -15.30 -7.11 -3.29
C TYR A 27 -15.82 -5.75 -3.78
N ASP A 28 -15.74 -4.74 -2.91
CA ASP A 28 -16.15 -3.36 -3.22
C ASP A 28 -14.97 -2.49 -3.69
N LEU A 29 -13.75 -2.96 -3.42
CA LEU A 29 -12.51 -2.23 -3.65
C LEU A 29 -11.41 -3.19 -4.14
N VAL A 30 -10.67 -2.77 -5.15
CA VAL A 30 -9.44 -3.45 -5.60
C VAL A 30 -8.32 -2.43 -5.71
N PHE A 31 -7.16 -2.77 -5.15
CA PHE A 31 -5.95 -1.97 -5.26
C PHE A 31 -4.70 -2.83 -5.47
N SER A 32 -3.69 -2.23 -6.08
CA SER A 32 -2.38 -2.82 -6.30
C SER A 32 -1.36 -2.14 -5.41
N VAL A 33 -0.40 -2.93 -4.90
CA VAL A 33 0.73 -2.43 -4.12
C VAL A 33 2.02 -2.72 -4.87
N PHE A 34 2.83 -1.70 -5.07
CA PHE A 34 4.14 -1.75 -5.72
C PHE A 34 5.23 -1.46 -4.70
N LYS A 35 6.33 -2.21 -4.68
CA LYS A 35 7.52 -1.81 -3.91
C LYS A 35 8.35 -0.88 -4.77
N VAL A 36 8.57 0.33 -4.28
CA VAL A 36 9.31 1.37 -5.00
C VAL A 36 10.71 1.60 -4.43
N ALA A 37 10.90 1.29 -3.15
CA ALA A 37 12.21 1.26 -2.50
C ALA A 37 12.18 0.29 -1.32
N GLU A 38 13.32 0.10 -0.66
CA GLU A 38 13.37 -0.63 0.61
C GLU A 38 12.45 0.04 1.64
N GLY A 39 11.53 -0.74 2.22
CA GLY A 39 10.56 -0.24 3.19
C GLY A 39 9.51 0.75 2.66
N VAL A 40 9.46 1.05 1.35
CA VAL A 40 8.48 1.97 0.75
C VAL A 40 7.61 1.25 -0.28
N ALA A 41 6.29 1.35 -0.09
CA ALA A 41 5.30 0.81 -1.01
C ALA A 41 4.45 1.93 -1.61
N ARG A 42 4.08 1.83 -2.89
CA ARG A 42 3.06 2.64 -3.55
C ARG A 42 1.76 1.87 -3.66
N VAL A 43 0.65 2.52 -3.31
CA VAL A 43 -0.70 1.95 -3.34
C VAL A 43 -1.49 2.63 -4.45
N PHE A 44 -2.04 1.83 -5.36
CA PHE A 44 -2.81 2.30 -6.51
C PHE A 44 -4.20 1.65 -6.53
N ALA A 45 -5.27 2.45 -6.52
CA ALA A 45 -6.63 1.91 -6.64
C ALA A 45 -6.95 1.58 -8.10
N ALA A 46 -7.42 0.36 -8.35
CA ALA A 46 -7.89 -0.07 -9.67
C ALA A 46 -9.42 0.04 -9.80
N HIS A 47 -10.16 -0.10 -8.69
CA HIS A 47 -11.62 -0.02 -8.66
C HIS A 47 -12.13 0.31 -7.25
N GLY A 48 -13.17 1.15 -7.16
CA GLY A 48 -13.78 1.56 -5.88
C GLY A 48 -13.17 2.84 -5.30
N GLU A 49 -13.73 3.29 -4.17
CA GLU A 49 -13.20 4.42 -3.41
C GLU A 49 -12.30 3.93 -2.28
N LEU A 50 -11.23 4.67 -1.99
CA LEU A 50 -10.39 4.44 -0.81
C LEU A 50 -10.76 5.45 0.29
N PRO A 51 -11.71 5.11 1.19
CA PRO A 51 -12.06 5.98 2.30
C PRO A 51 -10.87 6.10 3.26
N ARG A 52 -10.91 7.13 4.13
CA ARG A 52 -9.84 7.39 5.09
C ARG A 52 -9.50 6.19 5.97
N GLU A 53 -10.49 5.40 6.33
CA GLU A 53 -10.33 4.21 7.16
C GLU A 53 -9.59 3.08 6.42
N ALA A 54 -9.85 2.90 5.12
CA ALA A 54 -9.13 1.94 4.28
C ALA A 54 -7.63 2.26 4.22
N PHE A 55 -7.24 3.54 4.18
CA PHE A 55 -5.82 3.92 4.24
C PHE A 55 -5.14 3.47 5.53
N ARG A 56 -5.83 3.54 6.68
CA ARG A 56 -5.25 3.09 7.95
C ARG A 56 -5.03 1.59 7.95
N GLN A 57 -6.02 0.83 7.46
CA GLN A 57 -5.93 -0.62 7.35
C GLN A 57 -4.80 -1.05 6.39
N ILE A 58 -4.69 -0.40 5.24
CA ILE A 58 -3.60 -0.62 4.28
C ILE A 58 -2.24 -0.32 4.93
N CYS A 59 -2.11 0.79 5.66
CA CYS A 59 -0.88 1.12 6.37
C CYS A 59 -0.51 0.07 7.42
N ALA A 60 -1.47 -0.43 8.20
CA ALA A 60 -1.24 -1.48 9.19
C ALA A 60 -0.80 -2.80 8.54
N GLU A 61 -1.44 -3.21 7.44
CA GLU A 61 -1.05 -4.38 6.65
C GLU A 61 0.37 -4.25 6.07
N LEU A 62 0.71 -3.07 5.57
CA LEU A 62 2.04 -2.76 5.04
C LEU A 62 3.11 -2.79 6.15
N ALA A 63 2.80 -2.27 7.34
CA ALA A 63 3.69 -2.34 8.50
C ALA A 63 3.99 -3.80 8.88
N GLY A 64 2.97 -4.67 8.93
CA GLY A 64 3.14 -6.11 9.18
C GLY A 64 3.97 -6.83 8.10
N LYS A 65 4.15 -6.22 6.93
CA LYS A 65 4.98 -6.71 5.81
C LYS A 65 6.34 -6.02 5.71
N GLY A 66 6.72 -5.21 6.70
CA GLY A 66 8.03 -4.55 6.79
C GLY A 66 8.14 -3.23 6.04
N PHE A 67 7.03 -2.62 5.61
CA PHE A 67 7.03 -1.30 5.00
C PHE A 67 6.86 -0.22 6.06
N HIS A 68 7.71 0.81 6.05
CA HIS A 68 7.60 2.00 6.92
C HIS A 68 6.86 3.16 6.28
N THR A 69 6.76 3.18 4.95
CA THR A 69 6.09 4.27 4.21
C THR A 69 5.16 3.72 3.14
N ALA A 70 3.94 4.25 3.09
CA ALA A 70 2.99 4.06 2.00
C ALA A 70 2.85 5.35 1.18
N LEU A 71 3.11 5.28 -0.12
CA LEU A 71 2.81 6.32 -1.09
C LEU A 71 1.41 6.08 -1.64
N ILE A 72 0.52 7.04 -1.47
CA ILE A 72 -0.87 6.92 -1.89
C ILE A 72 -1.19 8.11 -2.79
N GLU A 73 -1.74 7.82 -3.97
CA GLU A 73 -2.27 8.86 -4.84
C GLU A 73 -3.70 9.22 -4.41
N ARG A 74 -3.93 10.52 -4.18
CA ARG A 74 -5.26 11.05 -3.92
C ARG A 74 -5.47 12.35 -4.70
N HIS A 75 -6.50 12.36 -5.55
CA HIS A 75 -6.83 13.50 -6.42
C HIS A 75 -5.64 13.97 -7.29
N GLY A 76 -4.87 13.01 -7.85
CA GLY A 76 -3.71 13.30 -8.69
C GLY A 76 -2.47 13.79 -7.93
N VAL A 77 -2.49 13.78 -6.59
CA VAL A 77 -1.35 14.14 -5.75
C VAL A 77 -0.92 12.91 -4.95
N GLU A 78 0.34 12.51 -5.12
CA GLU A 78 0.97 11.48 -4.30
C GLU A 78 1.27 12.04 -2.91
N ARG A 79 0.94 11.27 -1.87
CA ARG A 79 1.24 11.57 -0.48
C ARG A 79 1.98 10.41 0.16
N ALA A 80 3.04 10.73 0.89
CA ALA A 80 3.73 9.77 1.75
C ALA A 80 3.04 9.72 3.12
N LEU A 81 2.56 8.55 3.51
CA LEU A 81 1.98 8.27 4.81
C LEU A 81 2.90 7.32 5.60
N PRO A 82 3.22 7.62 6.87
CA PRO A 82 3.93 6.68 7.73
C PRO A 82 3.01 5.49 8.06
N THR A 83 3.56 4.27 8.01
CA THR A 83 2.83 3.05 8.38
C THR A 83 2.88 2.75 9.89
N GLY A 84 3.72 3.49 10.62
CA GLY A 84 4.00 3.26 12.04
C GLY A 84 5.23 2.39 12.29
N LEU A 85 5.78 1.73 11.26
CA LEU A 85 7.10 1.08 11.36
C LEU A 85 8.19 2.15 11.26
N THR A 86 9.17 2.14 12.16
CA THR A 86 10.31 3.05 12.08
C THR A 86 11.24 2.59 10.95
N PRO A 87 11.69 3.50 10.05
CA PRO A 87 12.72 3.15 9.09
C PRO A 87 13.96 2.65 9.83
N PRO A 88 14.70 1.65 9.32
CA PRO A 88 15.98 1.30 9.89
C PRO A 88 16.85 2.57 9.93
N THR A 89 17.23 3.00 11.14
CA THR A 89 18.24 4.04 11.33
C THR A 89 19.49 3.53 10.64
N GLY A 90 19.96 4.25 9.62
CA GLY A 90 20.95 3.76 8.66
C GLY A 90 22.07 2.99 9.34
N THR A 91 22.35 1.80 8.81
CA THR A 91 23.64 1.13 9.00
C THR A 91 24.73 2.15 8.77
N GLU A 92 25.61 2.28 9.76
CA GLU A 92 26.88 2.97 9.66
C GLU A 92 27.47 2.71 8.28
N ARG A 93 27.69 3.78 7.50
CA ARG A 93 28.52 3.67 6.32
C ARG A 93 29.91 3.37 6.85
N HIS A 94 30.30 2.10 6.86
CA HIS A 94 31.71 1.76 6.92
C HIS A 94 32.36 2.38 5.68
N GLU A 95 33.24 3.33 5.95
CA GLU A 95 34.11 4.03 5.00
C GLU A 95 34.98 3.06 4.18
#